data_AF-A0A8T3ZK90-F1
#
_entry.id   AF-A0A8T3ZK90-F1
#
_cell.length_a   1.000
_cell.length_b   1.000
_cell.length_c   1.000
_cell.angle_alpha   90.00
_cell.angle_beta   90.00
_cell.angle_gamma   90.00
#
_symmetry.space_group_name_H-M   'P 1'
#
loop_
_entity.id
_entity.type
_entity.pdbx_description
1 polymer ?
#
loop_
_entity_poly.entity_id
_entity_poly.type
_entity_poly.pdbx_seq_one_letter_code
_entity_poly.pdbx_strand_id
1 'polypeptide(L)' 'MATKCITITVEAYDRLRSQKQERESFSDVIARITPKKSSLLDLVGLLSPKEADDMKKHIAVSRKITEERMNKIAEMMR' A
#
# COMPACT_ATOMS: atom_id res chain seq x y z
N MET A 1 -5.66 27.62 -3.42
CA MET A 1 -6.27 26.38 -3.96
C MET A 1 -7.52 26.78 -4.73
N ALA A 2 -7.67 26.31 -5.97
CA ALA A 2 -8.97 26.36 -6.63
C ALA A 2 -9.91 25.39 -5.92
N THR A 3 -11.09 25.85 -5.52
CA THR A 3 -12.12 25.02 -4.88
C THR A 3 -13.22 24.72 -5.89
N LYS A 4 -13.79 23.52 -5.80
CA LYS A 4 -15.02 23.15 -6.51
C LYS A 4 -16.01 22.62 -5.49
N CYS A 5 -17.26 23.06 -5.60
CA CYS A 5 -18.35 22.54 -4.79
C CYS A 5 -19.00 21.37 -5.53
N ILE A 6 -19.23 20.27 -4.82
CA ILE A 6 -19.96 19.11 -5.34
C ILE A 6 -21.17 18.84 -4.45
N THR A 7 -22.28 18.44 -5.07
CA THR A 7 -23.45 17.95 -4.34
C THR A 7 -23.34 16.44 -4.23
N ILE A 8 -23.56 15.91 -3.03
CA ILE A 8 -23.55 14.47 -2.74
C ILE A 8 -24.82 14.08 -1.98
N THR A 9 -25.16 12.79 -2.01
CA THR A 9 -26.27 12.29 -1.20
C THR A 9 -25.95 12.41 0.29
N VAL A 10 -27.00 12.50 1.12
CA VAL A 10 -26.85 12.49 2.59
C VAL A 10 -26.10 11.24 3.06
N GLU A 11 -26.42 10.08 2.47
CA GLU A 11 -25.71 8.84 2.76
C GLU A 11 -24.20 8.92 2.46
N ALA A 12 -23.82 9.52 1.33
CA ALA A 12 -22.41 9.70 0.99
C ALA A 12 -21.71 10.68 1.95
N TYR A 13 -22.41 11.73 2.38
CA TYR A 13 -21.90 12.66 3.39
C TYR A 13 -21.64 11.95 4.72
N ASP A 14 -22.57 11.14 5.22
CA ASP A 14 -22.43 10.43 6.49
C ASP A 14 -21.28 9.41 6.44
N ARG A 15 -21.13 8.72 5.31
CA ARG A 15 -19.99 7.83 5.06
C ARG A 15 -18.65 8.58 5.07
N LEU A 16 -18.58 9.78 4.49
CA LEU A 16 -17.35 10.60 4.55
C LEU A 16 -17.09 11.12 5.96
N ARG A 17 -18.14 11.50 6.69
CA ARG A 17 -18.05 12.01 8.06
C ARG A 17 -17.54 10.94 9.03
N SER A 18 -17.97 9.69 8.89
CA SER A 18 -17.50 8.59 9.74
C SER A 18 -16.03 8.21 9.50
N GLN A 19 -15.49 8.52 8.32
CA GLN A 19 -14.10 8.25 7.94
C GLN A 19 -13.12 9.38 8.30
N LYS A 20 -13.63 10.55 8.70
CA LYS A 20 -12.84 11.76 8.97
C LYS A 20 -12.07 11.63 10.28
N GLN A 21 -10.76 11.87 10.23
CA GLN A 21 -9.89 11.90 11.42
C GLN A 21 -9.88 13.29 12.08
N GLU A 22 -9.34 13.38 13.29
CA GLU A 22 -9.16 14.66 13.97
C GLU A 22 -8.30 15.62 13.13
N ARG A 23 -8.80 16.84 12.91
CA ARG A 23 -8.17 17.91 12.11
C ARG A 23 -8.06 17.64 10.60
N GLU A 24 -8.66 16.58 10.07
CA GLU A 24 -8.69 16.27 8.62
C GLU A 24 -9.84 17.01 7.91
N SER A 25 -9.66 17.59 6.70
CA SER A 25 -10.76 18.16 5.92
C SER A 25 -11.49 17.10 5.08
N PHE A 26 -12.71 17.38 4.59
CA PHE A 26 -13.40 16.43 3.71
C PHE A 26 -12.65 16.20 2.39
N SER A 27 -11.96 17.22 1.87
CA SER A 27 -11.10 17.09 0.71
C SER A 27 -9.95 16.12 0.95
N ASP A 28 -9.38 16.13 2.17
CA ASP A 28 -8.28 15.24 2.55
C ASP A 28 -8.76 13.79 2.68
N VAL A 29 -9.94 13.57 3.29
CA VAL A 29 -10.58 12.25 3.36
C VAL A 29 -10.78 11.67 1.96
N ILE A 30 -11.30 12.48 1.03
CA ILE A 30 -11.50 12.06 -0.36
C ILE A 30 -10.15 11.70 -1.00
N ALA A 31 -9.14 12.56 -0.88
CA ALA A 31 -7.81 12.29 -1.44
C ALA A 31 -7.15 11.03 -0.85
N ARG A 32 -7.37 10.74 0.43
CA ARG A 32 -6.85 9.55 1.12
C ARG A 32 -7.55 8.27 0.68
N ILE A 33 -8.87 8.28 0.53
CA ILE A 33 -9.67 7.09 0.17
C ILE A 33 -9.66 6.84 -1.34
N THR A 34 -9.49 7.90 -2.14
CA THR A 34 -9.29 7.82 -3.59
C THR A 34 -7.86 8.21 -3.94
N PRO A 35 -6.86 7.40 -3.53
CA PRO A 35 -5.50 7.65 -3.96
C PRO A 35 -5.50 7.69 -5.50
N LYS A 36 -4.73 8.63 -6.06
CA LYS A 36 -4.41 8.60 -7.50
C LYS A 36 -4.05 7.17 -7.84
N LYS A 37 -4.55 6.65 -8.97
CA LYS A 37 -4.13 5.34 -9.49
C LYS A 37 -2.61 5.37 -9.60
N SER A 38 -1.93 4.81 -8.60
CA SER A 38 -0.48 4.72 -8.59
C SER A 38 -0.12 3.70 -9.64
N SER A 39 0.57 4.15 -10.68
CA SER A 39 1.11 3.26 -11.68
C SER A 39 2.37 2.62 -11.12
N LEU A 40 2.66 1.36 -11.50
CA LEU A 40 4.00 0.79 -11.24
C LEU A 40 5.11 1.64 -11.87
N LEU A 41 4.77 2.44 -12.89
CA LEU A 41 5.68 3.42 -13.49
C LEU A 41 6.08 4.54 -12.53
N ASP A 42 5.25 4.85 -11.53
CA ASP A 42 5.56 5.87 -10.50
C ASP A 42 6.68 5.39 -9.56
N LEU A 43 7.00 4.09 -9.57
CA LEU A 43 8.06 3.47 -8.77
C LEU A 43 9.41 3.39 -9.53
N VAL A 44 9.43 3.74 -10.82
CA VAL A 44 10.65 3.67 -11.65
C VAL A 44 11.65 4.73 -11.17
N GLY A 45 12.88 4.29 -10.89
CA GLY A 45 13.98 5.16 -10.45
C GLY A 45 14.05 5.39 -8.93
N LEU A 46 13.15 4.77 -8.16
CA LEU A 46 13.12 4.89 -6.70
C LEU A 46 14.26 4.12 -6.01
N LEU A 47 14.78 3.08 -6.66
CA LEU A 47 15.91 2.28 -6.19
C LEU A 47 17.11 2.44 -7.14
N SER A 48 18.29 2.70 -6.57
CA SER A 48 19.54 2.58 -7.31
C SER A 48 19.81 1.11 -7.68
N PRO A 49 20.64 0.84 -8.70
CA PRO A 49 21.02 -0.52 -9.06
C PRO A 49 21.61 -1.32 -7.89
N LYS A 50 22.34 -0.66 -6.98
CA LYS A 50 22.94 -1.27 -5.80
C LYS A 50 21.88 -1.66 -4.76
N GLU A 51 20.97 -0.74 -4.44
CA GLU A 51 19.87 -1.02 -3.50
C GLU A 51 18.95 -2.12 -4.03
N ALA A 52 18.71 -2.15 -5.34
CA ALA A 52 17.95 -3.21 -5.98
C ALA A 52 18.64 -4.57 -5.87
N ASP A 53 19.97 -4.62 -6.02
CA ASP A 53 20.74 -5.85 -5.88
C ASP A 53 20.77 -6.36 -4.43
N ASP A 54 20.98 -5.45 -3.47
CA ASP A 54 20.95 -5.79 -2.04
C ASP A 54 19.57 -6.29 -1.61
N MET A 55 18.50 -5.66 -2.09
CA MET A 55 17.13 -6.12 -1.87
C MET A 55 16.91 -7.54 -2.45
N LYS A 56 17.40 -7.82 -3.67
CA LYS A 56 17.31 -9.15 -4.28
C LYS A 56 18.03 -10.21 -3.43
N LYS A 57 19.21 -9.90 -2.88
CA LYS A 57 19.94 -10.82 -1.98
C LYS A 57 19.13 -11.15 -0.73
N HIS A 58 18.57 -10.14 -0.07
CA HIS A 58 17.74 -10.36 1.11
C HIS A 58 16.49 -11.19 0.82
N ILE A 59 15.83 -10.95 -0.33
CA ILE A 59 14.69 -11.76 -0.78
C ILE A 59 15.12 -13.21 -1.01
N ALA A 60 16.25 -13.45 -1.67
CA ALA A 60 16.75 -14.80 -1.95
C ALA A 60 17.04 -15.58 -0.65
N VAL A 61 17.70 -14.93 0.33
CA VAL A 61 17.95 -15.53 1.65
C VAL A 61 16.64 -15.87 2.35
N SER A 62 15.67 -14.97 2.33
CA SER A 62 14.36 -15.18 2.98
C SER A 62 13.58 -16.34 2.35
N ARG A 63 13.62 -16.48 1.02
CA ARG A 63 13.01 -17.60 0.30
C ARG A 63 13.66 -18.92 0.68
N LYS A 64 14.99 -18.98 0.71
CA LYS A 64 15.74 -20.18 1.11
C LYS A 64 15.38 -20.61 2.54
N ILE A 65 15.34 -19.68 3.49
CA ILE A 65 14.93 -19.98 4.87
C ILE A 65 13.50 -20.53 4.92
N THR A 66 12.60 -19.98 4.11
CA THR A 66 11.21 -20.43 4.04
C THR A 66 11.12 -21.84 3.46
N GLU A 67 11.83 -22.13 2.37
CA GLU A 67 11.91 -23.47 1.77
C GLU A 67 12.49 -24.50 2.75
N GLU A 68 13.57 -24.18 3.45
CA GLU A 68 14.16 -25.06 4.46
C GLU A 68 13.18 -25.35 5.61
N ARG A 69 12.41 -24.34 6.06
CA ARG A 69 11.35 -24.54 7.06
C ARG A 69 10.24 -25.45 6.53
N MET A 70 9.78 -25.23 5.31
CA MET A 70 8.70 -26.04 4.71
C MET A 70 9.15 -27.49 4.51
N ASN A 71 10.39 -27.72 4.08
CA ASN A 71 10.94 -29.06 3.94
C ASN A 71 11.01 -29.80 5.29
N LYS A 72 11.45 -29.12 6.36
CA LYS A 72 11.44 -29.69 7.72
C LYS A 72 10.03 -30.06 8.18
N ILE A 73 9.04 -29.21 7.94
CA ILE A 73 7.64 -29.51 8.29
C ILE A 73 7.14 -30.72 7.49
N ALA A 74 7.44 -30.78 6.20
CA ALA A 74 7.05 -31.91 5.34
C ALA A 74 7.70 -33.24 5.79
N GLU A 75 8.94 -33.22 6.29
CA GLU A 75 9.59 -34.40 6.88
C GLU A 75 8.95 -34.84 8.19
N MET A 76 8.51 -33.91 9.05
CA MET A 76 7.84 -34.23 10.33
C MET A 76 6.42 -34.79 10.15
N MET A 77 5.80 -34.57 8.99
CA MET A 77 4.47 -35.06 8.64
C MET A 77 4.48 -36.39 7.88
N ARG A 78 5.66 -36.95 7.59
CA ARG A 78 5.83 -38.31 7.05
C ARG A 78 5.96 -39.34 8.17
#